data_AF-A0A4Q5SY87-F1
#
_entry.id   AF-A0A4Q5SY87-F1
#
_cell.length_a   1.000
_cell.length_b   1.000
_cell.length_c   1.000
_cell.angle_alpha   90.00
_cell.angle_beta   90.00
_cell.angle_gamma   90.00
#
_symmetry.space_group_name_H-M   'P 1'
#
loop_
_entity.id
_entity.type
_entity.pdbx_description
1 polymer ?
#
loop_
_entity_poly.entity_id
_entity_poly.type
_entity_poly.pdbx_seq_one_letter_code
_entity_poly.pdbx_strand_id
1 'polypeptide(L)'
;VDVATMLGTLRSLDVAEIVVLPNNQRYVGLFDAAAKQVRADGVRVAVIPTHAQVQGLAALAVHDPGLDFDEDVVAMSSAAAHTQHGAVTVATEPGITMAGPCDVGDVLGVVSGDFAVVGHDVAEVAGAVLDRLVSPAAELVTLVVGDGADDDVAQELSRRLRAERVDVDVVVYQGGQENYPLFVAVE
;
A
#
# COMPACT_ATOMS: atom_id res chain seq x y z
N VAL A 1 -15.06 -7.32 -11.02
CA VAL A 1 -15.72 -6.34 -10.11
C VAL A 1 -15.98 -5.08 -10.91
N ASP A 2 -17.16 -4.47 -10.77
CA ASP A 2 -17.63 -3.32 -11.56
C ASP A 2 -18.20 -2.20 -10.67
N VAL A 3 -18.63 -1.08 -11.29
CA VAL A 3 -19.21 0.08 -10.57
C VAL A 3 -20.49 -0.30 -9.83
N ALA A 4 -21.32 -1.19 -10.39
CA ALA A 4 -22.58 -1.61 -9.78
C ALA A 4 -22.33 -2.34 -8.45
N THR A 5 -21.29 -3.19 -8.42
CA THR A 5 -20.84 -3.86 -7.19
C THR A 5 -20.40 -2.84 -6.14
N MET A 6 -19.54 -1.89 -6.51
CA MET A 6 -19.04 -0.87 -5.56
C MET A 6 -20.18 0.01 -5.03
N LEU A 7 -21.11 0.42 -5.90
CA LEU A 7 -22.29 1.19 -5.52
C LEU A 7 -23.17 0.42 -4.53
N GLY A 8 -23.40 -0.87 -4.78
CA GLY A 8 -24.14 -1.75 -3.88
C GLY A 8 -23.50 -1.79 -2.49
N THR A 9 -22.17 -1.96 -2.42
CA THR A 9 -21.42 -1.94 -1.16
C THR A 9 -21.57 -0.60 -0.43
N LEU A 10 -21.37 0.53 -1.12
CA LEU A 10 -21.48 1.84 -0.48
C LEU A 10 -22.89 2.13 0.04
N ARG A 11 -23.92 1.71 -0.69
CA ARG A 11 -25.33 1.88 -0.29
C ARG A 11 -25.77 0.96 0.84
N SER A 12 -25.10 -0.18 1.03
CA SER A 12 -25.42 -1.07 2.14
C SER A 12 -24.85 -0.59 3.48
N LEU A 13 -23.98 0.43 3.46
CA LEU A 13 -23.48 1.07 4.67
C LEU A 13 -24.53 2.09 5.16
N ASP A 14 -25.20 1.80 6.27
CA ASP A 14 -26.16 2.71 6.91
C ASP A 14 -25.44 3.77 7.76
N VAL A 15 -24.67 4.64 7.09
CA VAL A 15 -23.83 5.67 7.72
C VAL A 15 -23.92 7.01 6.98
N ALA A 16 -23.68 8.11 7.70
CA ALA A 16 -23.72 9.46 7.13
C ALA A 16 -22.46 9.82 6.33
N GLU A 17 -21.32 9.22 6.70
CA GLU A 17 -19.99 9.58 6.21
C GLU A 17 -19.19 8.32 5.86
N ILE A 18 -18.57 8.31 4.67
CA ILE A 18 -17.78 7.18 4.17
C ILE A 18 -16.47 7.69 3.59
N VAL A 19 -15.35 7.21 4.11
CA VAL A 19 -14.04 7.33 3.46
C VAL A 19 -13.71 5.98 2.82
N VAL A 20 -13.35 6.00 1.54
CA VAL A 20 -12.98 4.81 0.76
C VAL A 20 -11.47 4.85 0.48
N LEU A 21 -10.79 3.76 0.84
CA LEU A 21 -9.37 3.51 0.57
C LEU A 21 -9.26 2.31 -0.39
N PRO A 22 -9.20 2.52 -1.72
CA PRO A 22 -9.27 1.44 -2.70
C PRO A 22 -8.11 0.45 -2.61
N ASN A 23 -6.92 0.92 -2.20
CA ASN A 23 -5.68 0.15 -2.04
C ASN A 23 -5.30 -0.69 -3.28
N ASN A 24 -5.81 -0.27 -4.44
CA ASN A 24 -5.61 -0.88 -5.74
C ASN A 24 -6.01 0.12 -6.82
N GLN A 25 -5.05 0.50 -7.67
CA GLN A 25 -5.26 1.46 -8.74
C GLN A 25 -6.46 1.13 -9.64
N ARG A 26 -6.74 -0.15 -9.90
CA ARG A 26 -7.87 -0.58 -10.74
C ARG A 26 -9.23 -0.23 -10.13
N TYR A 27 -9.32 -0.09 -8.81
CA TYR A 27 -10.58 0.15 -8.10
C TYR A 27 -10.85 1.62 -7.82
N VAL A 28 -9.84 2.50 -7.88
CA VAL A 28 -9.99 3.95 -7.64
C VAL A 28 -11.11 4.53 -8.50
N GLY A 29 -11.02 4.36 -9.82
CA GLY A 29 -12.03 4.89 -10.74
C GLY A 29 -13.41 4.27 -10.58
N LEU A 30 -13.50 3.01 -10.13
CA LEU A 30 -14.78 2.33 -9.88
C LEU A 30 -15.47 2.92 -8.63
N PHE A 31 -14.71 3.11 -7.56
CA PHE A 31 -15.21 3.73 -6.34
C PHE A 31 -15.54 5.21 -6.54
N ASP A 32 -14.76 5.96 -7.33
CA ASP A 32 -15.09 7.35 -7.68
C ASP A 32 -16.44 7.46 -8.41
N ALA A 33 -16.69 6.55 -9.37
CA ALA A 33 -17.96 6.51 -10.09
C ALA A 33 -19.14 6.13 -9.19
N ALA A 34 -18.93 5.20 -8.25
CA ALA A 34 -19.94 4.81 -7.27
C ALA A 34 -20.22 5.94 -6.25
N ALA A 35 -19.17 6.56 -5.70
CA ALA A 35 -19.26 7.64 -4.72
C ALA A 35 -20.03 8.85 -5.27
N LYS A 36 -19.86 9.19 -6.56
CA LYS A 36 -20.65 10.25 -7.22
C LYS A 36 -22.15 10.00 -7.15
N GLN A 37 -22.60 8.74 -7.28
CA GLN A 37 -24.02 8.40 -7.18
C GLN A 37 -24.50 8.42 -5.73
N VAL A 38 -23.70 7.91 -4.80
CA VAL A 38 -24.05 7.87 -3.37
C VAL A 38 -24.14 9.28 -2.76
N ARG A 39 -23.29 10.22 -3.20
CA ARG A 39 -23.40 11.64 -2.83
C ARG A 39 -24.73 12.26 -3.26
N ALA A 40 -25.30 11.82 -4.39
CA ALA A 40 -26.62 12.30 -4.83
C ALA A 40 -27.76 11.81 -3.92
N ASP A 41 -27.54 10.72 -3.18
CA ASP A 41 -28.45 10.18 -2.18
C ASP A 41 -28.29 10.88 -0.81
N GLY A 42 -27.40 11.87 -0.69
CA GLY A 42 -27.21 12.70 0.51
C GLY A 42 -26.13 12.22 1.49
N VAL A 43 -25.43 11.12 1.18
CA VAL A 43 -24.33 10.60 2.02
C VAL A 43 -23.03 11.31 1.68
N ARG A 44 -22.24 11.70 2.69
CA ARG A 44 -20.90 12.26 2.46
C ARG A 44 -19.94 11.10 2.16
N VAL A 45 -19.38 11.08 0.96
CA VAL A 45 -18.43 10.05 0.56
C VAL A 45 -17.16 10.71 0.03
N ALA A 46 -15.99 10.23 0.45
CA ALA A 46 -14.70 10.60 -0.09
C ALA A 46 -13.98 9.33 -0.58
N VAL A 47 -13.30 9.43 -1.71
CA VAL A 47 -12.42 8.38 -2.20
C VAL A 47 -11.02 8.95 -2.17
N ILE A 48 -10.17 8.39 -1.32
CA ILE A 48 -8.76 8.75 -1.26
C ILE A 48 -8.03 7.79 -2.21
N PRO A 49 -7.26 8.29 -3.21
CA PRO A 49 -6.74 7.46 -4.29
C PRO A 49 -5.53 6.60 -3.85
N THR A 50 -5.73 5.70 -2.88
CA THR A 50 -4.70 4.76 -2.46
C THR A 50 -4.55 3.64 -3.49
N HIS A 51 -3.30 3.39 -3.90
CA HIS A 51 -2.95 2.38 -4.90
C HIS A 51 -2.38 1.11 -4.27
N ALA A 52 -1.84 1.23 -3.06
CA ALA A 52 -1.31 0.12 -2.26
C ALA A 52 -1.92 0.11 -0.84
N GLN A 53 -1.93 -1.06 -0.22
CA GLN A 53 -2.48 -1.29 1.12
C GLN A 53 -1.81 -0.41 2.18
N VAL A 54 -0.49 -0.24 2.08
CA VAL A 54 0.29 0.56 3.02
C VAL A 54 0.01 2.07 2.93
N GLN A 55 -0.43 2.58 1.78
CA GLN A 55 -0.92 3.97 1.71
C GLN A 55 -2.26 4.13 2.44
N GLY A 56 -3.10 3.08 2.41
CA GLY A 56 -4.32 3.03 3.21
C GLY A 56 -4.00 2.99 4.71
N LEU A 57 -2.97 2.26 5.12
CA LEU A 57 -2.51 2.26 6.51
C LEU A 57 -2.01 3.65 6.94
N ALA A 58 -1.20 4.32 6.11
CA ALA A 58 -0.75 5.68 6.37
C ALA A 58 -1.92 6.67 6.49
N ALA A 59 -2.91 6.57 5.60
CA ALA A 59 -4.14 7.36 5.70
C ALA A 59 -4.88 7.10 7.02
N LEU A 60 -5.06 5.84 7.41
CA LEU A 60 -5.75 5.47 8.64
C LEU A 60 -4.98 5.88 9.90
N ALA A 61 -3.65 5.92 9.86
CA ALA A 61 -2.83 6.28 11.01
C ALA A 61 -3.03 7.74 11.45
N VAL A 62 -3.45 8.61 10.53
CA VAL A 62 -3.73 10.03 10.80
C VAL A 62 -5.22 10.36 10.92
N HIS A 63 -6.10 9.36 10.80
CA HIS A 63 -7.53 9.55 10.96
C HIS A 63 -7.86 10.01 12.38
N ASP A 64 -8.59 11.11 12.50
CA ASP A 64 -9.03 11.64 13.79
C ASP A 64 -10.56 11.81 13.80
N PRO A 65 -11.31 11.00 14.58
CA PRO A 65 -12.75 11.11 14.67
C PRO A 65 -13.25 12.40 15.34
N GLY A 66 -12.34 13.21 15.90
CA GLY A 66 -12.64 14.54 16.42
C GLY A 66 -12.63 15.66 15.37
N LEU A 67 -12.11 15.40 14.17
CA LEU A 67 -12.09 16.36 13.07
C LEU A 67 -13.40 16.35 12.27
N ASP A 68 -13.69 17.48 11.61
CA ASP A 68 -14.73 17.49 10.58
C ASP A 68 -14.30 16.61 9.40
N PHE A 69 -15.25 15.88 8.80
CA PHE A 69 -14.99 14.92 7.72
C PHE A 69 -14.10 15.45 6.59
N ASP A 70 -14.28 16.70 6.15
CA ASP A 70 -13.47 17.25 5.05
C ASP A 70 -12.03 17.52 5.50
N GLU A 71 -11.82 17.93 6.76
CA GLU A 71 -10.49 18.14 7.33
C GLU A 71 -9.76 16.81 7.52
N ASP A 72 -10.47 15.80 8.04
CA ASP A 72 -9.96 14.44 8.19
C ASP A 72 -9.58 13.84 6.83
N VAL A 73 -10.45 13.95 5.82
CA VAL A 73 -10.16 13.51 4.45
C VAL A 73 -8.93 14.20 3.86
N VAL A 74 -8.73 15.50 4.14
CA VAL A 74 -7.51 16.23 3.70
C VAL A 74 -6.26 15.66 4.39
N ALA A 75 -6.30 15.45 5.71
CA ALA A 75 -5.19 14.89 6.46
C ALA A 75 -4.83 13.48 5.96
N MET A 76 -5.83 12.60 5.89
CA MET A 76 -5.71 11.23 5.37
C MET A 76 -5.18 11.20 3.93
N SER A 77 -5.67 12.09 3.06
CA SER A 77 -5.21 12.18 1.67
C SER A 77 -3.76 12.63 1.57
N SER A 78 -3.35 13.57 2.42
CA SER A 78 -1.96 14.03 2.49
C SER A 78 -1.02 12.91 2.92
N ALA A 79 -1.36 12.17 3.98
CA ALA A 79 -0.55 11.05 4.46
C ALA A 79 -0.38 9.98 3.37
N ALA A 80 -1.48 9.54 2.74
CA ALA A 80 -1.45 8.57 1.65
C ALA A 80 -0.58 9.01 0.46
N ALA A 81 -0.64 10.29 0.09
CA ALA A 81 0.06 10.84 -1.07
C ALA A 81 1.58 10.99 -0.84
N HIS A 82 2.00 11.28 0.39
CA HIS A 82 3.42 11.43 0.72
C HIS A 82 4.11 10.09 0.99
N THR A 83 3.34 9.05 1.34
CA THR A 83 3.86 7.70 1.58
C THR A 83 4.45 7.11 0.30
N GLN A 84 5.78 6.91 0.29
CA GLN A 84 6.43 6.08 -0.72
C GLN A 84 6.07 4.62 -0.46
N HIS A 85 5.76 3.87 -1.51
CA HIS A 85 5.30 2.50 -1.34
C HIS A 85 5.96 1.53 -2.32
N GLY A 86 6.14 0.30 -1.84
CA GLY A 86 6.63 -0.80 -2.63
C GLY A 86 6.09 -2.13 -2.13
N ALA A 87 6.48 -3.18 -2.83
CA ALA A 87 6.09 -4.55 -2.50
C ALA A 87 7.13 -5.54 -2.99
N VAL A 88 7.05 -6.76 -2.45
CA VAL A 88 7.69 -7.94 -3.02
C VAL A 88 6.59 -8.93 -3.39
N THR A 89 6.72 -9.55 -4.56
CA THR A 89 5.81 -10.60 -5.06
C THR A 89 6.61 -11.66 -5.82
N VAL A 90 5.96 -12.75 -6.21
CA VAL A 90 6.58 -13.85 -6.97
C VAL A 90 5.90 -13.94 -8.32
N ALA A 91 6.70 -14.03 -9.39
CA ALA A 91 6.21 -14.16 -10.75
C ALA A 91 5.44 -15.48 -10.93
N THR A 92 4.17 -15.39 -11.31
CA THR A 92 3.32 -16.56 -11.62
C THR A 92 3.33 -16.92 -13.10
N GLU A 93 3.84 -16.03 -13.95
CA GLU A 93 3.99 -16.20 -15.40
C GLU A 93 5.29 -15.50 -15.87
N PRO A 94 5.95 -15.99 -16.93
CA PRO A 94 7.13 -15.34 -17.46
C PRO A 94 6.76 -14.05 -18.19
N GLY A 95 7.65 -13.05 -18.17
CA GLY A 95 7.36 -11.75 -18.77
C GLY A 95 8.57 -10.86 -18.96
N ILE A 96 8.35 -9.70 -19.60
CA ILE A 96 9.33 -8.62 -19.69
C ILE A 96 8.86 -7.49 -18.78
N THR A 97 9.69 -7.14 -17.80
CA THR A 97 9.47 -6.03 -16.87
C THR A 97 10.40 -4.86 -17.16
N MET A 98 10.22 -3.73 -16.48
CA MET A 98 11.15 -2.60 -16.57
C MET A 98 12.54 -2.93 -16.01
N ALA A 99 12.63 -3.91 -15.12
CA ALA A 99 13.89 -4.40 -14.55
C ALA A 99 14.57 -5.50 -15.40
N GLY A 100 13.89 -6.00 -16.44
CA GLY A 100 14.37 -7.09 -17.30
C GLY A 100 13.36 -8.24 -17.44
N PRO A 101 13.76 -9.31 -18.14
CA PRO A 101 12.95 -10.53 -18.21
C PRO A 101 12.83 -11.17 -16.83
N CYS A 102 11.71 -11.84 -16.58
CA CYS A 102 11.51 -12.73 -15.44
C CYS A 102 10.87 -14.05 -15.88
N ASP A 103 11.18 -15.11 -15.14
CA ASP A 103 10.60 -16.44 -15.24
C ASP A 103 9.65 -16.72 -14.06
N VAL A 104 8.86 -17.79 -14.18
CA VAL A 104 7.98 -18.25 -13.09
C VAL A 104 8.82 -18.61 -11.86
N GLY A 105 8.46 -18.06 -10.72
CA GLY A 105 9.16 -18.26 -9.45
C GLY A 105 10.18 -17.17 -9.12
N ASP A 106 10.51 -16.29 -10.07
CA ASP A 106 11.36 -15.13 -9.77
C ASP A 106 10.69 -14.21 -8.76
N VAL A 107 11.50 -13.64 -7.87
CA VAL A 107 11.09 -12.64 -6.89
C VAL A 107 11.13 -11.27 -7.56
N LEU A 108 10.01 -10.57 -7.53
CA LEU A 108 9.83 -9.28 -8.14
C LEU A 108 9.70 -8.19 -7.08
N GLY A 109 10.51 -7.13 -7.21
CA GLY A 109 10.41 -5.94 -6.39
C GLY A 109 9.59 -4.87 -7.11
N VAL A 110 8.55 -4.38 -6.45
CA VAL A 110 7.66 -3.34 -6.93
C VAL A 110 8.01 -2.02 -6.24
N VAL A 111 8.15 -0.94 -7.01
CA VAL A 111 8.33 0.43 -6.52
C VAL A 111 7.28 1.30 -7.20
N SER A 112 6.41 1.94 -6.41
CA SER A 112 5.36 2.83 -6.92
C SER A 112 4.48 2.22 -8.03
N GLY A 113 4.27 0.90 -7.97
CA GLY A 113 3.46 0.13 -8.93
C GLY A 113 4.22 -0.50 -10.09
N ASP A 114 5.51 -0.18 -10.27
CA ASP A 114 6.35 -0.73 -11.34
C ASP A 114 7.28 -1.84 -10.85
N PHE A 115 7.43 -2.90 -11.64
CA PHE A 115 8.42 -3.95 -11.40
C PHE A 115 9.84 -3.43 -11.67
N ALA A 116 10.52 -3.04 -10.59
CA ALA A 116 11.81 -2.34 -10.61
C ALA A 116 13.01 -3.23 -10.24
N VAL A 117 12.74 -4.45 -9.75
CA VAL A 117 13.76 -5.45 -9.36
C VAL A 117 13.29 -6.84 -9.77
N VAL A 118 14.22 -7.65 -10.30
CA VAL A 118 14.05 -9.10 -10.48
C VAL A 118 15.19 -9.79 -9.75
N GLY A 119 14.88 -10.81 -8.97
CA GLY A 119 15.83 -11.62 -8.22
C GLY A 119 15.25 -12.97 -7.84
N HIS A 120 15.87 -13.66 -6.89
CA HIS A 120 15.46 -15.00 -6.47
C HIS A 120 15.25 -15.13 -4.96
N ASP A 121 15.74 -14.17 -4.18
CA ASP A 121 15.61 -14.14 -2.73
C ASP A 121 14.72 -12.97 -2.28
N VAL A 122 13.80 -13.24 -1.37
CA VAL A 122 12.82 -12.26 -0.88
C VAL A 122 13.48 -11.14 -0.08
N ALA A 123 14.45 -11.46 0.78
CA ALA A 123 15.12 -10.47 1.63
C ALA A 123 16.04 -9.56 0.79
N GLU A 124 16.77 -10.12 -0.16
CA GLU A 124 17.62 -9.34 -1.09
C GLU A 124 16.78 -8.38 -1.95
N VAL A 125 15.70 -8.88 -2.56
CA VAL A 125 14.81 -8.05 -3.37
C VAL A 125 14.11 -6.98 -2.53
N ALA A 126 13.64 -7.33 -1.32
CA ALA A 126 13.04 -6.37 -0.40
C ALA A 126 14.02 -5.27 0.01
N GLY A 127 15.28 -5.62 0.27
CA GLY A 127 16.34 -4.64 0.55
C GLY A 127 16.56 -3.70 -0.63
N ALA A 128 16.58 -4.22 -1.85
CA ALA A 128 16.72 -3.42 -3.06
C ALA A 128 15.49 -2.53 -3.37
N VAL A 129 14.30 -2.93 -2.91
CA VAL A 129 13.09 -2.07 -2.93
C VAL A 129 13.24 -0.95 -1.91
N LEU A 130 13.64 -1.26 -0.68
CA LEU A 130 13.87 -0.26 0.37
C LEU A 130 14.92 0.77 -0.05
N ASP A 131 16.03 0.36 -0.65
CA ASP A 131 17.07 1.29 -1.16
C ASP A 131 16.53 2.30 -2.18
N ARG A 132 15.48 1.96 -2.91
CA ARG A 132 14.82 2.84 -3.87
C ARG A 132 13.76 3.75 -3.24
N LEU A 133 13.18 3.35 -2.12
CA LEU A 133 12.13 4.10 -1.43
C LEU A 133 12.68 5.05 -0.36
N VAL A 134 13.71 4.60 0.38
CA VAL A 134 14.27 5.34 1.52
C VAL A 134 15.01 6.57 1.01
N SER A 135 14.50 7.74 1.40
CA SER A 135 15.12 9.03 1.14
C SER A 135 15.85 9.55 2.39
N PRO A 136 16.69 10.59 2.28
CA PRO A 136 17.27 11.26 3.44
C PRO A 136 16.25 11.86 4.41
N ALA A 137 15.01 12.11 3.96
CA ALA A 137 13.92 12.63 4.77
C ALA A 137 13.02 11.54 5.36
N ALA A 138 13.30 10.26 5.08
CA ALA A 138 12.55 9.16 5.67
C ALA A 138 12.69 9.18 7.19
N GLU A 139 11.59 8.98 7.90
CA GLU A 139 11.47 8.94 9.36
C GLU A 139 10.86 7.61 9.82
N LEU A 140 10.00 6.99 9.01
CA LEU A 140 9.35 5.73 9.34
C LEU A 140 9.35 4.76 8.15
N VAL A 141 9.67 3.50 8.43
CA VAL A 141 9.43 2.37 7.52
C VAL A 141 8.41 1.42 8.13
N THR A 142 7.34 1.18 7.39
CA THR A 142 6.31 0.20 7.73
C THR A 142 6.45 -1.04 6.85
N LEU A 143 6.64 -2.20 7.48
CA LEU A 143 6.71 -3.50 6.82
C LEU A 143 5.42 -4.28 7.12
N VAL A 144 4.75 -4.79 6.09
CA VAL A 144 3.55 -5.64 6.24
C VAL A 144 3.84 -7.01 5.64
N VAL A 145 4.02 -8.00 6.51
CA VAL A 145 4.45 -9.35 6.16
C VAL A 145 3.26 -10.19 5.68
N GLY A 146 3.43 -10.83 4.52
CA GLY A 146 2.43 -11.71 3.91
C GLY A 146 2.47 -13.14 4.44
N ASP A 147 1.47 -13.92 4.09
CA ASP A 147 1.45 -15.35 4.40
C ASP A 147 2.53 -16.07 3.59
N GLY A 148 3.23 -17.00 4.23
CA GLY A 148 4.34 -17.74 3.62
C GLY A 148 5.64 -16.95 3.40
N ALA A 149 5.71 -15.68 3.82
CA ALA A 149 6.99 -14.98 3.94
C ALA A 149 7.80 -15.58 5.10
N ASP A 150 9.11 -15.68 4.93
CA ASP A 150 9.98 -16.13 6.02
C ASP A 150 9.94 -15.10 7.16
N ASP A 151 9.76 -15.57 8.40
CA ASP A 151 9.66 -14.74 9.60
C ASP A 151 10.90 -13.85 9.80
N ASP A 152 12.03 -14.27 9.21
CA ASP A 152 13.31 -13.57 9.29
C ASP A 152 13.42 -12.39 8.32
N VAL A 153 12.61 -12.29 7.26
CA VAL A 153 12.71 -11.19 6.26
C VAL A 153 12.54 -9.83 6.94
N ALA A 154 11.47 -9.65 7.72
CA ALA A 154 11.23 -8.37 8.38
C ALA A 154 12.31 -8.06 9.43
N GLN A 155 12.86 -9.08 10.11
CA GLN A 155 13.91 -8.91 11.10
C GLN A 155 15.22 -8.47 10.44
N GLU A 156 15.59 -9.09 9.33
CA GLU A 156 16.80 -8.77 8.58
C GLU A 156 16.74 -7.35 8.01
N LEU A 157 15.62 -6.98 7.38
CA LEU A 157 15.41 -5.62 6.89
C LEU A 157 15.45 -4.59 8.03
N SER A 158 14.81 -4.89 9.16
CA SER A 158 14.84 -4.01 10.34
C SER A 158 16.26 -3.84 10.87
N ARG A 159 17.05 -4.91 10.92
CA ARG A 159 18.43 -4.89 11.41
C ARG A 159 19.32 -4.08 10.47
N ARG A 160 19.20 -4.32 9.16
CA ARG A 160 19.92 -3.59 8.13
C ARG A 160 19.61 -2.10 8.19
N LEU A 161 18.32 -1.72 8.21
CA LEU A 161 17.94 -0.31 8.22
C LEU A 161 18.44 0.40 9.48
N ARG A 162 18.32 -0.22 10.66
CA ARG A 162 18.86 0.35 11.91
C ARG A 162 20.37 0.53 11.90
N ALA A 163 21.12 -0.30 11.16
CA ALA A 163 22.56 -0.16 11.02
C ALA A 163 22.96 1.02 10.12
N GLU A 164 22.14 1.34 9.12
CA GLU A 164 22.40 2.39 8.12
C GLU A 164 21.76 3.75 8.49
N ARG A 165 20.59 3.71 9.14
CA ARG A 165 19.70 4.84 9.43
C ARG A 165 19.12 4.72 10.84
N VAL A 166 19.88 5.20 11.83
CA VAL A 166 19.49 5.19 13.25
C VAL A 166 18.33 6.15 13.56
N ASP A 167 18.05 7.06 12.63
CA ASP A 167 17.01 8.07 12.66
C ASP A 167 15.67 7.60 12.09
N VAL A 168 15.60 6.37 11.55
CA VAL A 168 14.41 5.80 10.94
C VAL A 168 13.82 4.72 11.81
N ASP A 169 12.57 4.90 12.24
CA ASP A 169 11.83 3.88 12.96
C ASP A 169 11.34 2.78 12.02
N VAL A 170 11.28 1.54 12.52
CA VAL A 170 10.75 0.40 11.76
C VAL A 170 9.61 -0.25 12.53
N VAL A 171 8.44 -0.28 11.90
CA VAL A 171 7.24 -0.94 12.41
C VAL A 171 6.91 -2.13 11.51
N VAL A 172 6.59 -3.27 12.13
CA VAL A 172 6.30 -4.52 11.44
C VAL A 172 4.89 -4.98 11.80
N TYR A 173 4.06 -5.23 10.78
CA TYR A 173 2.74 -5.81 10.91
C TYR A 173 2.67 -7.17 10.23
N GLN A 174 1.90 -8.08 10.83
CA GLN A 174 1.52 -9.35 10.19
C GLN A 174 0.24 -9.12 9.39
N GLY A 175 0.36 -9.07 8.06
CA GLY A 175 -0.73 -8.78 7.14
C GLY A 175 -1.43 -10.03 6.59
N GLY A 176 -0.70 -11.15 6.47
CA GLY A 176 -1.27 -12.45 6.09
C GLY A 176 -1.80 -12.52 4.65
N GLN A 177 -1.42 -11.58 3.78
CA GLN A 177 -1.78 -11.64 2.37
C GLN A 177 -0.98 -12.74 1.63
N GLU A 178 -1.64 -13.53 0.78
CA GLU A 178 -1.03 -14.70 0.12
C GLU A 178 -0.06 -14.36 -1.03
N ASN A 179 -0.38 -13.33 -1.83
CA ASN A 179 0.33 -13.08 -3.11
C ASN A 179 1.52 -12.10 -2.99
N TYR A 180 1.66 -11.46 -1.84
CA TYR A 180 2.69 -10.45 -1.60
C TYR A 180 3.40 -10.77 -0.29
N PRO A 181 4.56 -11.44 -0.34
CA PRO A 181 5.36 -11.72 0.86
C PRO A 181 5.64 -10.47 1.69
N LEU A 182 5.71 -9.29 1.07
CA LEU A 182 5.96 -8.05 1.77
C LEU A 182 5.30 -6.86 1.07
N PHE A 183 4.65 -5.99 1.85
CA PHE A 183 4.46 -4.59 1.48
C PHE A 183 5.38 -3.69 2.30
N VAL A 184 5.81 -2.59 1.70
CA VAL A 184 6.70 -1.61 2.31
C VAL A 184 6.12 -0.23 2.11
N ALA A 185 6.02 0.55 3.18
CA ALA A 185 5.82 2.00 3.13
C ALA A 185 7.02 2.71 3.75
N VAL A 186 7.36 3.86 3.19
CA VAL A 186 8.34 4.81 3.73
C VAL A 186 7.69 6.18 3.78
N GLU A 187 7.75 6.82 4.94
CA GLU A 187 7.26 8.18 5.21
C GLU A 187 8.45 9.08 5.54
#